data_AF-A0A8T9BIX6-F1
#
_entry.id   AF-A0A8T9BIX6-F1
#
_cell.length_a   1.000
_cell.length_b   1.000
_cell.length_c   1.000
_cell.angle_alpha   90.00
_cell.angle_beta   90.00
_cell.angle_gamma   90.00
#
_symmetry.space_group_name_H-M   'P 1'
#
loop_
_entity.id
_entity.type
_entity.pdbx_description
1 polymer ?
#
loop_
_entity_poly.entity_id
_entity_poly.type
_entity_poly.pdbx_seq_one_letter_code
_entity_poly.pdbx_strand_id
1 'polypeptide(L)'
;MADQLLEQVREAAEGQIVSCKPCACSKEANFRKDFEGQKLAELLATILLAAVGVISFVVGFFGQDIKLALYIGLGGTALTLALIVPPWPFFNRHPVRWLPVGGDEKKSQGIMMDGQVIA
;
A
#
# COMPACT_ATOMS: atom_id res chain seq x y z
N MET A 1 -17.10 24.03 -1.43
CA MET A 1 -15.69 24.22 -1.01
C MET A 1 -15.05 22.92 -0.53
N ALA A 2 -15.69 22.14 0.34
CA ALA A 2 -15.15 20.89 0.87
C ALA A 2 -14.98 19.81 -0.22
N ASP A 3 -15.89 19.74 -1.19
CA ASP A 3 -15.83 18.75 -2.28
C ASP A 3 -14.60 18.95 -3.18
N GLN A 4 -14.20 20.20 -3.44
CA GLN A 4 -12.97 20.52 -4.17
C GLN A 4 -11.71 20.08 -3.42
N LEU A 5 -11.72 20.24 -2.10
CA LEU A 5 -10.62 19.84 -1.23
C LEU A 5 -10.55 18.30 -1.14
N LEU A 6 -11.70 17.63 -1.06
CA LEU A 6 -11.79 16.18 -1.09
C LEU A 6 -11.31 15.60 -2.42
N GLU A 7 -11.67 16.21 -3.55
CA GLU A 7 -11.19 15.80 -4.87
C GLU A 7 -9.67 16.00 -5.00
N GLN A 8 -9.11 17.13 -4.54
CA GLN A 8 -7.65 17.32 -4.54
C GLN A 8 -6.91 16.32 -3.65
N VAL A 9 -7.45 16.01 -2.47
CA VAL A 9 -6.85 15.03 -1.55
C VAL A 9 -6.97 13.62 -2.13
N ARG A 10 -8.11 13.29 -2.75
CA ARG A 10 -8.33 12.03 -3.45
C ARG A 10 -7.37 11.86 -4.62
N GLU A 11 -7.22 12.86 -5.47
CA GLU A 11 -6.28 12.84 -6.60
C GLU A 11 -4.81 12.76 -6.13
N ALA A 12 -4.46 13.42 -5.01
CA ALA A 12 -3.12 13.29 -4.42
C ALA A 12 -2.87 11.88 -3.84
N ALA A 13 -3.89 11.27 -3.22
CA ALA A 13 -3.81 9.93 -2.67
C ALA A 13 -3.83 8.83 -3.75
N GLU A 14 -4.67 8.97 -4.78
CA GLU A 14 -4.83 8.04 -5.90
C GLU A 14 -3.72 8.21 -6.95
N GLY A 15 -3.26 9.45 -7.20
CA GLY A 15 -2.19 9.78 -8.13
C GLY A 15 -0.82 9.22 -7.71
N GLN A 16 -0.67 8.87 -6.43
CA GLN A 16 0.54 8.20 -5.93
C GLN A 16 0.55 6.68 -6.18
N ILE A 17 -0.60 6.07 -6.47
CA ILE A 17 -0.75 4.62 -6.70
C ILE A 17 -0.87 4.32 -8.21
N VAL A 18 -1.34 5.27 -9.02
CA VAL A 18 -1.60 5.06 -10.45
C VAL A 18 -0.86 6.11 -11.30
N SER A 19 0.46 5.98 -11.42
CA SER A 19 1.17 6.56 -12.57
C SER A 19 1.03 5.61 -13.77
N CYS A 20 -0.19 5.40 -14.22
CA CYS A 20 -0.44 4.86 -15.56
C CYS A 20 -0.99 6.01 -16.40
N LYS A 21 -0.09 6.64 -17.15
CA LYS A 21 -0.44 7.59 -18.20
C LYS A 21 -1.37 6.86 -19.19
N PRO A 22 -2.58 7.36 -19.49
CA PRO A 22 -3.46 6.68 -20.43
C PRO A 22 -2.93 6.92 -21.83
N CYS A 23 -2.34 5.90 -22.46
CA CYS A 23 -2.41 5.64 -23.90
C CYS A 23 -1.75 4.28 -24.22
N ALA A 24 -2.51 3.42 -24.91
CA ALA A 24 -2.10 2.21 -25.65
C ALA A 24 -1.94 0.87 -24.88
N CYS A 25 -2.94 0.01 -25.06
CA CYS A 25 -2.93 -1.44 -25.30
C CYS A 25 -1.63 -2.25 -24.99
N SER A 26 -1.72 -3.16 -24.02
CA SER A 26 -1.24 -4.56 -24.01
C SER A 26 -0.66 -4.96 -22.64
N LYS A 27 -1.27 -6.02 -22.09
CA LYS A 27 -0.78 -7.04 -21.15
C LYS A 27 0.18 -6.68 -20.00
N GLU A 28 -0.20 -7.20 -18.83
CA GLU A 28 0.61 -7.40 -17.64
C GLU A 28 1.09 -6.11 -16.96
N ALA A 29 0.11 -5.42 -16.35
CA ALA A 29 0.39 -4.68 -15.13
C ALA A 29 0.90 -5.69 -14.09
N ASN A 30 2.21 -5.92 -14.13
CA ASN A 30 2.95 -6.51 -13.02
C ASN A 30 2.72 -5.58 -11.85
N PHE A 31 1.69 -5.90 -11.08
CA PHE A 31 1.44 -5.34 -9.77
C PHE A 31 2.60 -5.78 -8.89
N ARG A 32 3.71 -5.05 -9.01
CA ARG A 32 4.91 -5.18 -8.19
C ARG A 32 4.53 -4.74 -6.78
N LYS A 33 3.91 -5.66 -6.05
CA LYS A 33 3.69 -5.52 -4.61
C LYS A 33 4.99 -5.91 -3.90
N ASP A 34 5.55 -4.96 -3.17
CA ASP A 34 6.70 -5.16 -2.29
C ASP A 34 6.22 -5.73 -0.95
N PHE A 35 6.48 -7.00 -0.68
CA PHE A 35 6.04 -7.66 0.56
C PHE A 35 6.79 -7.14 1.79
N GLU A 36 8.11 -6.95 1.69
CA GLU A 36 8.94 -6.39 2.75
C GLU A 36 8.53 -4.95 3.09
N GLY A 37 8.24 -4.13 2.07
CA GLY A 37 7.76 -2.76 2.25
C GLY A 37 6.41 -2.73 2.97
N GLN A 38 5.48 -3.61 2.58
CA GLN A 38 4.19 -3.76 3.24
C GLN A 38 4.33 -4.21 4.70
N LYS A 39 5.24 -5.14 5.01
CA LYS A 39 5.48 -5.59 6.38
C LYS A 39 6.07 -4.51 7.28
N LEU A 40 7.00 -3.71 6.76
CA LEU A 40 7.53 -2.55 7.48
C LEU A 40 6.45 -1.49 7.72
N ALA A 41 5.64 -1.18 6.71
CA ALA A 41 4.55 -0.22 6.84
C ALA A 41 3.52 -0.65 7.89
N GLU A 42 3.16 -1.95 7.91
CA GLU A 42 2.25 -2.54 8.90
C GLU A 42 2.80 -2.41 10.32
N LEU A 43 4.08 -2.76 10.53
CA LEU A 43 4.74 -2.66 11.84
C LEU A 43 4.83 -1.20 12.33
N LEU A 44 5.22 -0.27 11.45
CA LEU A 44 5.29 1.16 11.77
C LEU A 44 3.92 1.73 12.12
N ALA A 45 2.86 1.32 11.41
CA ALA A 45 1.48 1.71 11.69
C ALA A 45 1.06 1.27 13.08
N THR A 46 1.28 0.01 13.41
CA THR A 46 0.91 -0.53 14.73
C THR A 46 1.63 0.21 15.85
N ILE A 47 2.96 0.41 15.73
CA ILE A 47 3.74 1.07 16.78
C ILE A 47 3.31 2.52 16.97
N LEU A 48 3.20 3.29 15.88
CA LEU A 48 2.86 4.70 15.97
C LEU A 48 1.43 4.93 16.46
N LEU A 49 0.44 4.18 15.95
CA LEU A 49 -0.94 4.30 16.41
C LEU A 49 -1.09 3.89 17.88
N ALA A 50 -0.41 2.81 18.30
CA ALA A 50 -0.40 2.41 19.71
C ALA A 50 0.22 3.49 20.60
N ALA A 51 1.35 4.08 20.20
CA ALA A 51 2.00 5.16 20.95
C ALA A 51 1.10 6.40 21.06
N VAL A 52 0.46 6.82 19.96
CA VAL A 52 -0.51 7.93 19.95
C VAL A 52 -1.71 7.62 20.85
N GLY A 53 -2.21 6.39 20.84
CA GLY A 53 -3.29 5.94 21.71
C GLY A 53 -2.92 6.08 23.19
N VAL A 54 -1.74 5.60 23.58
CA VAL A 54 -1.25 5.72 24.97
C VAL A 54 -1.07 7.19 25.36
N ILE A 55 -0.43 8.01 24.52
CA ILE A 55 -0.18 9.42 24.81
C ILE A 55 -1.51 10.19 24.93
N SER A 56 -2.44 10.00 23.98
CA SER A 56 -3.75 10.67 24.00
C SER A 56 -4.57 10.28 25.23
N PHE A 57 -4.49 9.01 25.65
CA PHE A 57 -5.13 8.54 26.87
C PHE A 57 -4.51 9.16 28.13
N VAL A 58 -3.18 9.15 28.27
CA VAL A 58 -2.49 9.71 29.45
C VAL A 58 -2.77 11.21 29.58
N VAL A 59 -2.61 11.97 28.49
CA VAL A 59 -2.84 13.42 28.50
C VAL A 59 -4.32 13.74 28.76
N GLY A 60 -5.24 12.99 28.14
CA GLY A 60 -6.67 13.12 28.39
C GLY A 60 -7.07 12.81 29.83
N PHE A 61 -6.43 11.82 30.44
CA PHE A 61 -6.68 11.43 31.82
C PHE A 61 -6.25 12.53 32.80
N PHE A 62 -5.05 13.10 32.63
CA PHE A 62 -4.57 14.20 33.48
C PHE A 62 -5.37 15.50 33.27
N GLY A 63 -5.80 15.77 32.03
CA GLY A 63 -6.60 16.96 31.72
C GLY A 63 -8.08 16.85 32.12
N GLN A 64 -8.58 15.65 32.47
CA GLN A 64 -10.01 15.35 32.64
C GLN A 64 -10.92 15.81 31.48
N ASP A 65 -10.33 16.06 30.30
CA ASP A 65 -10.99 16.64 29.14
C ASP A 65 -10.94 15.68 27.96
N ILE A 66 -12.08 15.04 27.65
CA ILE A 66 -12.18 14.08 26.56
C ILE A 66 -11.95 14.71 25.18
N LYS A 67 -12.26 16.01 25.03
CA LYS A 67 -12.07 16.76 23.79
C LYS A 67 -10.58 16.88 23.45
N LEU A 68 -9.74 17.14 24.45
CA LEU A 68 -8.30 17.30 24.26
C LEU A 68 -7.65 15.95 23.90
N ALA A 69 -8.09 14.86 24.54
CA ALA A 69 -7.70 13.50 24.17
C ALA A 69 -8.05 13.18 22.71
N LEU A 70 -9.27 13.55 22.29
CA LEU A 70 -9.76 13.31 20.93
C LEU A 70 -8.97 14.12 19.88
N TYR A 71 -8.65 15.38 20.15
CA TYR A 71 -7.84 16.19 19.23
C TYR A 71 -6.44 15.60 19.05
N ILE A 72 -5.81 15.12 20.12
CA ILE A 72 -4.50 14.47 20.06
C ILE A 72 -4.59 13.14 19.32
N GLY A 73 -5.62 12.33 19.58
CA GLY A 73 -5.87 11.07 18.89
C GLY A 73 -6.10 11.24 17.40
N LEU A 74 -6.97 12.17 17.00
CA LEU A 74 -7.24 12.49 15.60
C LEU A 74 -6.02 13.08 14.90
N GLY A 75 -5.32 14.03 15.55
CA GLY A 75 -4.10 14.62 15.02
C GLY A 75 -3.00 13.58 14.81
N GLY A 76 -2.77 12.71 15.81
CA GLY A 76 -1.77 11.66 15.72
C GLY A 76 -2.14 10.56 14.71
N THR A 77 -3.43 10.25 14.56
CA THR A 77 -3.93 9.31 13.54
C THR A 77 -3.77 9.89 12.14
N ALA A 78 -4.12 11.16 11.93
CA ALA A 78 -3.94 11.84 10.64
C ALA A 78 -2.45 11.89 10.25
N LEU A 79 -1.56 12.16 11.20
CA LEU A 79 -0.12 12.17 10.98
C LEU A 79 0.42 10.77 10.64
N THR A 80 -0.04 9.72 11.33
CA THR A 80 0.35 8.34 11.00
C THR A 80 -0.12 7.94 9.61
N LEU A 81 -1.35 8.27 9.24
CA LEU A 81 -1.85 8.03 7.89
C LEU A 81 -1.00 8.76 6.85
N ALA A 82 -0.66 10.02 7.08
CA ALA A 82 0.21 10.76 6.17
C ALA A 82 1.62 10.15 6.05
N LEU A 83 2.15 9.51 7.10
CA LEU A 83 3.47 8.86 7.06
C LEU A 83 3.47 7.47 6.42
N ILE A 84 2.35 6.73 6.47
CA ILE A 84 2.33 5.32 6.07
C ILE A 84 1.55 5.08 4.77
N VAL A 85 0.48 5.82 4.54
CA VAL A 85 -0.41 5.64 3.37
C VAL A 85 0.28 5.98 2.05
N PRO A 86 1.09 7.07 1.94
CA PRO A 86 1.80 7.34 0.71
C PRO A 86 2.84 6.25 0.42
N PRO A 87 2.97 5.74 -0.81
CA PRO A 87 4.07 4.87 -1.21
C PRO A 87 5.38 5.67 -1.24
N TRP A 88 6.03 5.81 -0.08
CA TRP A 88 7.33 6.46 0.03
C TRP A 88 8.42 5.62 -0.65
N PRO A 89 9.43 6.26 -1.26
CA PRO A 89 10.53 5.56 -1.93
C PRO A 89 11.38 4.70 -0.98
N PHE A 90 11.22 4.86 0.34
CA PHE A 90 11.82 3.99 1.34
C PHE A 90 11.19 2.59 1.38
N PHE A 91 9.87 2.47 1.12
CA PHE A 91 9.16 1.19 1.17
C PHE A 91 9.30 0.35 -0.12
N ASN A 92 9.71 0.96 -1.24
CA ASN A 92 9.83 0.32 -2.56
C ASN A 92 11.30 0.07 -2.94
N ARG A 93 12.05 -0.63 -2.07
CA ARG A 93 13.46 -0.97 -2.31
C ARG A 93 13.65 -2.37 -2.91
N HIS A 94 12.64 -3.23 -2.81
CA HIS A 94 12.75 -4.66 -3.13
C HIS A 94 11.64 -5.11 -4.10
N PRO A 95 11.73 -4.72 -5.39
CA PRO A 95 10.75 -5.12 -6.39
C PRO A 95 10.75 -6.64 -6.59
N VAL A 96 9.66 -7.28 -6.19
CA VAL A 96 9.44 -8.72 -6.38
C VAL A 96 9.24 -9.01 -7.86
N ARG A 97 10.06 -9.90 -8.44
CA ARG A 97 9.90 -10.36 -9.82
C ARG A 97 8.86 -11.46 -9.87
N TRP A 98 7.65 -11.10 -10.29
CA TRP A 98 6.58 -12.07 -10.52
C TRP A 98 6.92 -12.95 -11.72
N LEU A 99 6.57 -14.23 -11.62
CA LEU A 99 6.64 -15.15 -12.74
C LEU A 99 5.54 -14.75 -13.73
N PRO A 100 5.80 -14.77 -15.06
CA PRO A 100 4.79 -14.42 -16.05
C PRO A 100 3.53 -15.24 -15.84
N VAL A 101 2.38 -14.57 -15.91
CA VAL A 101 1.08 -15.20 -15.66
C VAL A 101 0.68 -15.96 -16.93
N GLY A 102 1.21 -17.17 -17.03
CA GLY A 102 1.16 -18.00 -18.22
C GLY A 102 2.57 -18.34 -18.64
N GLY A 103 2.90 -19.63 -18.65
CA GLY A 103 4.10 -20.08 -19.30
C GLY A 103 4.04 -19.68 -20.77
N ASP A 104 4.73 -18.60 -21.13
CA ASP A 104 5.29 -18.43 -22.47
C ASP A 104 6.45 -19.45 -22.64
N GLU A 105 6.14 -20.73 -22.41
CA GLU A 105 6.80 -21.80 -23.10
C GLU A 105 6.20 -21.84 -24.51
N LYS A 106 6.67 -20.93 -25.37
CA LYS A 106 7.01 -21.36 -26.74
C LYS A 106 8.25 -22.24 -26.70
N LYS A 107 8.20 -23.30 -25.89
CA LYS A 107 9.01 -24.48 -26.06
C LYS A 107 7.98 -25.58 -26.16
N SER A 108 7.87 -26.13 -27.36
CA SER A 108 7.09 -27.32 -27.66
C SER A 108 7.57 -28.46 -26.76
N GLN A 109 7.16 -28.47 -25.50
CA GLN A 109 7.32 -29.59 -24.60
C GLN A 109 6.07 -30.43 -24.77
N GLY A 110 6.14 -31.33 -25.74
CA GLY A 110 5.20 -32.45 -25.78
C GLY A 110 5.29 -33.15 -24.43
N ILE A 111 4.19 -33.13 -23.69
CA ILE A 111 4.06 -33.93 -22.47
C ILE A 111 4.03 -35.38 -22.94
N MET A 112 5.15 -36.09 -22.76
CA MET A 112 5.22 -37.51 -23.05
C MET A 112 4.42 -38.27 -22.00
N MET A 113 3.18 -38.62 -22.30
CA MET A 113 2.51 -39.77 -21.69
C MET A 113 2.58 -40.93 -22.69
N ASP A 114 3.22 -42.01 -22.27
CA ASP A 114 3.38 -43.28 -23.01
C ASP A 114 4.09 -43.19 -24.38
N GLY A 115 5.16 -42.40 -24.47
CA GLY A 115 6.13 -42.53 -25.57
C GLY A 115 5.63 -42.12 -26.95
N GLN A 116 4.51 -41.39 -27.08
CA GLN A 116 4.07 -40.83 -28.35
C GLN A 116 3.67 -39.36 -28.21
N VAL A 117 4.29 -38.51 -29.03
CA VAL A 117 4.00 -37.07 -29.11
C VAL A 117 2.88 -36.86 -30.11
N ILE A 118 1.71 -36.40 -29.63
CA ILE A 118 0.63 -35.89 -30.47
C ILE A 118 0.73 -34.36 -30.48
N ALA A 119 0.87 -33.83 -31.70
CA ALA A 119 0.92 -32.40 -32.01
C ALA A 119 -0.47 -31.76 -31.97
#